data_AF-A0A8T4PBG6-F1
#
_entry.id   AF-A0A8T4PBG6-F1
#
_cell.length_a   1.000
_cell.length_b   1.000
_cell.length_c   1.000
_cell.angle_alpha   90.00
_cell.angle_beta   90.00
_cell.angle_gamma   90.00
#
_symmetry.space_group_name_H-M   'P 1'
#
loop_
_entity.id
_entity.type
_entity.pdbx_description
1 polymer ?
#
loop_
_entity_poly.entity_id
_entity_poly.type
_entity_poly.pdbx_seq_one_letter_code
_entity_poly.pdbx_strand_id
1 'polypeptide(L)'
;MQRYNLYLKNSQEDCQKNSRIRRHFIIFTILLIALGYFVFVNGNLVSAAETSYCCEKTTSGAYCQNAPKEQCASGFQSTPTACESTSYCKKGCCYDSDEGLCMENTPEGACKASNGIWSESAECQIPQCELGCCVLGQQAAFTSLQRCKKLSGLYGLKSDFRKNVADELSCIAIAQSQDIGACVFESDFVKTCKFTTRGECSSDSVEGGASASNSSSVEFFKDYLCTAEELDTDCQRTTETKCLEGKDGVYFIDSCGNPANIYDASKVNDIEYWRKVVDATASCKAGGKDCGNCDYLGGSICTKASATENPKYGNNVCKDINCYKTSNGKNYKNGESWCVYDQNNPNIDSPGSRYYRHLCFAGEEIVEPCADLRVETCVEDKNTEVDFTYAGCVSNRWQECTMQNKTDDCLNTDKRDCIWFPIGDAEDYGKYLKGDFKSLLDTKKLIGLALNVENVQN
;
A
#
# COMPACT_ATOMS: atom_id res chain seq x y z
N MET A 1 -52.41 11.26 35.55
CA MET A 1 -51.63 11.02 34.31
C MET A 1 -51.86 9.66 33.66
N GLN A 2 -52.13 8.56 34.38
CA GLN A 2 -52.33 7.23 33.76
C GLN A 2 -53.58 7.08 32.87
N ARG A 3 -54.69 7.81 33.12
CA ARG A 3 -55.91 7.73 32.29
C ARG A 3 -55.80 8.48 30.94
N TYR A 4 -54.94 9.49 30.83
CA TYR A 4 -54.72 10.23 29.59
C TYR A 4 -53.86 9.45 28.59
N ASN A 5 -52.87 8.71 29.11
CA ASN A 5 -51.99 7.86 28.30
C ASN A 5 -52.70 6.63 27.72
N LEU A 6 -53.74 6.10 28.41
CA LEU A 6 -54.53 4.99 27.88
C LEU A 6 -55.45 5.41 26.72
N TYR A 7 -55.97 6.64 26.75
CA TYR A 7 -56.84 7.17 25.70
C TYR A 7 -56.04 7.48 24.41
N LEU A 8 -54.82 7.99 24.54
CA LEU A 8 -53.92 8.23 23.41
C LEU A 8 -53.47 6.92 22.74
N LYS A 9 -53.20 5.87 23.53
CA LYS A 9 -52.76 4.56 23.02
C LYS A 9 -53.86 3.87 22.21
N ASN A 10 -55.10 3.89 22.69
CA ASN A 10 -56.24 3.30 21.97
C ASN A 10 -56.58 4.06 20.67
N SER A 11 -56.43 5.39 20.64
CA SER A 11 -56.70 6.17 19.41
C SER A 11 -55.64 5.97 18.31
N GLN A 12 -54.39 5.66 18.68
CA GLN A 12 -53.31 5.37 17.73
C GLN A 12 -53.43 3.96 17.12
N GLU A 13 -53.89 2.97 17.89
CA GLU A 13 -54.08 1.60 17.39
C GLU A 13 -55.24 1.49 16.38
N ASP A 14 -56.34 2.22 16.59
CA ASP A 14 -57.48 2.23 15.65
C ASP A 14 -57.16 2.96 14.32
N CYS A 15 -56.27 3.97 14.36
CA CYS A 15 -55.85 4.72 13.17
C CYS A 15 -54.86 3.93 12.29
N GLN A 16 -54.01 3.07 12.90
CA GLN A 16 -53.10 2.19 12.15
C GLN A 16 -53.80 0.98 11.51
N LYS A 17 -54.87 0.46 12.13
CA LYS A 17 -55.60 -0.72 11.62
C LYS A 17 -56.40 -0.40 10.35
N ASN A 18 -56.99 0.79 10.26
CA ASN A 18 -57.75 1.22 9.08
C ASN A 18 -56.85 1.61 7.87
N SER A 19 -55.59 2.01 8.09
CA SER A 19 -54.66 2.32 6.98
C SER A 19 -54.04 1.07 6.34
N ARG A 20 -53.84 0.00 7.12
CA ARG A 20 -53.34 -1.30 6.63
C ARG A 20 -54.35 -2.02 5.72
N ILE A 21 -55.63 -2.00 6.09
CA ILE A 21 -56.71 -2.63 5.29
C ILE A 21 -56.89 -1.92 3.94
N ARG A 22 -56.84 -0.58 3.93
CA ARG A 22 -56.91 0.22 2.68
C ARG A 22 -55.70 0.00 1.77
N ARG A 23 -54.50 -0.16 2.32
CA ARG A 23 -53.28 -0.49 1.55
C ARG A 23 -53.35 -1.89 0.94
N HIS A 24 -53.85 -2.90 1.66
CA HIS A 24 -53.97 -4.26 1.13
C HIS A 24 -55.01 -4.34 0.00
N PHE A 25 -56.11 -3.60 0.11
CA PHE A 25 -57.13 -3.55 -0.94
C PHE A 25 -56.61 -2.90 -2.23
N ILE A 26 -55.82 -1.83 -2.12
CA ILE A 26 -55.20 -1.14 -3.28
C ILE A 26 -54.12 -2.00 -3.93
N ILE A 27 -53.29 -2.69 -3.13
CA ILE A 27 -52.25 -3.59 -3.66
C ILE A 27 -52.89 -4.78 -4.39
N PHE A 28 -53.99 -5.32 -3.86
CA PHE A 28 -54.70 -6.45 -4.47
C PHE A 28 -55.39 -6.06 -5.79
N THR A 29 -55.99 -4.86 -5.88
CA THR A 29 -56.55 -4.36 -7.15
C THR A 29 -55.47 -4.03 -8.19
N ILE A 30 -54.31 -3.49 -7.78
CA ILE A 30 -53.18 -3.27 -8.70
C ILE A 30 -52.63 -4.61 -9.22
N LEU A 31 -52.52 -5.63 -8.37
CA LEU A 31 -52.08 -6.97 -8.77
C LEU A 31 -53.05 -7.63 -9.76
N LEU A 32 -54.37 -7.48 -9.56
CA LEU A 32 -55.37 -8.01 -10.50
C LEU A 32 -55.36 -7.29 -11.85
N ILE A 33 -55.13 -5.97 -11.86
CA ILE A 33 -54.99 -5.20 -13.10
C ILE A 33 -53.67 -5.56 -13.82
N ALA A 34 -52.59 -5.79 -13.08
CA ALA A 34 -51.31 -6.23 -13.63
C ALA A 34 -51.40 -7.65 -14.21
N LEU A 35 -52.09 -8.58 -13.54
CA LEU A 35 -52.33 -9.93 -14.06
C LEU A 35 -53.21 -9.91 -15.32
N GLY A 36 -54.24 -9.06 -15.33
CA GLY A 36 -55.12 -8.88 -16.50
C GLY A 36 -54.38 -8.29 -17.70
N TYR A 37 -53.47 -7.34 -17.46
CA TYR A 37 -52.61 -6.77 -18.51
C TYR A 37 -51.63 -7.81 -19.05
N PHE A 38 -51.07 -8.67 -18.19
CA PHE A 38 -50.17 -9.73 -18.60
C PHE A 38 -50.85 -10.78 -19.50
N VAL A 39 -52.13 -11.08 -19.27
CA VAL A 39 -52.90 -12.01 -20.12
C VAL A 39 -53.32 -11.35 -21.44
N PHE A 40 -53.62 -10.04 -21.45
CA PHE A 40 -54.05 -9.34 -22.66
C PHE A 40 -52.90 -9.06 -23.64
N VAL A 41 -51.66 -8.86 -23.15
CA VAL A 41 -50.49 -8.63 -24.02
C VAL A 41 -50.00 -9.94 -24.67
N ASN A 42 -50.26 -11.11 -24.08
CA ASN A 42 -49.80 -12.41 -24.61
C ASN A 42 -50.89 -13.18 -25.39
N GLY A 43 -52.06 -12.58 -25.61
CA GLY A 43 -53.17 -13.17 -26.35
C GLY A 43 -53.10 -12.96 -27.87
N ASN A 44 -51.98 -13.32 -28.51
CA ASN A 44 -51.92 -13.49 -29.96
C ASN A 44 -51.55 -14.94 -30.30
N LEU A 45 -52.54 -15.63 -30.88
CA LEU A 45 -52.47 -16.70 -31.88
C LEU A 45 -51.15 -17.49 -32.01
N VAL A 46 -51.26 -18.80 -31.73
CA VAL A 46 -50.37 -19.84 -32.26
C VAL A 46 -50.42 -19.84 -33.78
N SER A 47 -49.30 -19.56 -34.45
CA SER A 47 -48.84 -20.27 -35.66
C SER A 47 -47.47 -19.73 -36.11
N ALA A 48 -46.42 -20.51 -35.87
CA ALA A 48 -45.31 -20.78 -36.78
C ALA A 48 -44.29 -21.62 -36.01
N ALA A 49 -43.90 -22.78 -36.55
CA ALA A 49 -42.61 -23.35 -36.22
C ALA A 49 -41.57 -22.38 -36.81
N GLU A 50 -41.24 -21.29 -36.11
CA GLU A 50 -40.09 -20.48 -36.49
C GLU A 50 -38.87 -21.38 -36.35
N THR A 51 -38.21 -21.65 -37.47
CA THR A 51 -36.89 -22.25 -37.49
C THR A 51 -35.99 -21.39 -36.61
N SER A 52 -35.69 -21.87 -35.41
CA SER A 52 -34.74 -21.23 -34.50
C SER A 52 -33.37 -21.20 -35.17
N TYR A 53 -32.81 -20.00 -35.36
CA TYR A 53 -31.43 -19.83 -35.80
C TYR A 53 -30.52 -19.75 -34.57
N CYS A 54 -29.34 -20.33 -34.65
CA CYS A 54 -28.27 -19.95 -33.74
C CYS A 54 -27.65 -18.65 -34.23
N CYS A 55 -27.85 -17.56 -33.49
CA CYS A 55 -27.16 -16.30 -33.73
C CYS A 55 -25.84 -16.29 -32.96
N GLU A 56 -24.71 -16.09 -33.63
CA GLU A 56 -23.42 -15.84 -32.97
C GLU A 56 -23.51 -14.59 -32.07
N LYS A 57 -24.20 -13.55 -32.57
CA LYS A 57 -24.59 -12.38 -31.80
C LYS A 57 -26.00 -11.95 -32.18
N THR A 58 -26.80 -11.61 -31.18
CA THR A 58 -28.14 -11.04 -31.36
C THR A 58 -28.09 -9.53 -31.47
N THR A 59 -29.14 -8.91 -31.99
CA THR A 59 -29.28 -7.44 -32.06
C THR A 59 -29.32 -6.78 -30.68
N SER A 60 -29.70 -7.52 -29.63
CA SER A 60 -29.62 -7.09 -28.23
C SER A 60 -28.22 -7.21 -27.61
N GLY A 61 -27.25 -7.76 -28.34
CA GLY A 61 -25.86 -7.88 -27.92
C GLY A 61 -25.51 -9.20 -27.21
N ALA A 62 -26.47 -10.10 -26.98
CA ALA A 62 -26.19 -11.41 -26.41
C ALA A 62 -25.51 -12.32 -27.45
N TYR A 63 -24.47 -13.05 -27.02
CA TYR A 63 -23.75 -14.00 -27.87
C TYR A 63 -24.34 -15.41 -27.75
N CYS A 64 -24.31 -16.14 -28.87
CA CYS A 64 -24.67 -17.55 -28.94
C CYS A 64 -26.05 -17.89 -28.36
N GLN A 65 -27.07 -17.23 -28.92
CA GLN A 65 -28.45 -17.43 -28.54
C GLN A 65 -29.25 -18.03 -29.71
N ASN A 66 -30.12 -18.97 -29.36
CA ASN A 66 -31.15 -19.47 -30.27
C ASN A 66 -32.24 -18.40 -30.38
N ALA A 67 -32.38 -17.79 -31.56
CA ALA A 67 -33.35 -16.73 -31.80
C ALA A 67 -33.87 -16.76 -33.26
N PRO A 68 -34.96 -16.06 -33.57
CA PRO A 68 -35.39 -15.83 -34.95
C PRO A 68 -34.30 -15.13 -35.76
N LYS A 69 -34.25 -15.38 -37.07
CA LYS A 69 -33.18 -14.86 -37.95
C LYS A 69 -33.09 -13.33 -37.91
N GLU A 70 -34.22 -12.66 -37.76
CA GLU A 70 -34.37 -11.21 -37.71
C GLU A 70 -33.72 -10.59 -36.45
N GLN A 71 -33.52 -11.42 -35.42
CA GLN A 71 -32.86 -11.02 -34.18
C GLN A 71 -31.36 -11.32 -34.19
N CYS A 72 -30.82 -11.96 -35.24
CA CYS A 72 -29.38 -12.12 -35.42
C CYS A 72 -28.76 -10.80 -35.93
N ALA A 73 -27.69 -10.34 -35.29
CA ALA A 73 -26.98 -9.13 -35.69
C ALA A 73 -26.31 -9.29 -37.06
N SER A 74 -26.44 -8.27 -37.92
CA SER A 74 -25.76 -8.23 -39.21
C SER A 74 -24.24 -8.22 -39.03
N GLY A 75 -23.51 -9.05 -39.80
CA GLY A 75 -22.05 -9.15 -39.74
C GLY A 75 -21.51 -10.29 -38.85
N PHE A 76 -22.39 -11.05 -38.21
CA PHE A 76 -22.07 -12.23 -37.40
C PHE A 76 -22.67 -13.51 -38.01
N GLN A 77 -22.13 -14.69 -37.67
CA GLN A 77 -22.60 -15.97 -38.19
C GLN A 77 -24.02 -16.28 -37.68
N SER A 78 -24.84 -16.87 -38.55
CA SER A 78 -26.14 -17.42 -38.17
C SER A 78 -26.47 -18.67 -38.98
N THR A 79 -26.94 -19.71 -38.30
CA THR A 79 -27.24 -21.02 -38.91
C THR A 79 -28.60 -21.52 -38.40
N PRO A 80 -29.47 -22.10 -39.25
CA PRO A 80 -30.77 -22.64 -38.84
C PRO A 80 -30.63 -23.98 -38.09
N THR A 81 -29.91 -23.97 -36.97
CA THR A 81 -29.68 -25.11 -36.08
C THR A 81 -29.52 -24.60 -34.64
N ALA A 82 -29.53 -25.50 -33.66
CA ALA A 82 -29.28 -25.15 -32.27
C ALA A 82 -27.83 -24.70 -32.07
N CYS A 83 -27.60 -23.68 -31.23
CA CYS A 83 -26.25 -23.15 -31.00
C CYS A 83 -25.22 -24.17 -30.51
N GLU A 84 -25.66 -25.18 -29.75
CA GLU A 84 -24.80 -26.27 -29.28
C GLU A 84 -24.24 -27.14 -30.42
N SER A 85 -24.87 -27.11 -31.59
CA SER A 85 -24.45 -27.84 -32.79
C SER A 85 -23.59 -27.00 -33.75
N THR A 86 -23.19 -25.79 -33.36
CA THR A 86 -22.40 -24.88 -34.20
C THR A 86 -20.98 -24.71 -33.67
N SER A 87 -20.00 -24.63 -34.57
CA SER A 87 -18.60 -24.47 -34.20
C SER A 87 -18.28 -23.08 -33.62
N TYR A 88 -18.93 -22.03 -34.12
CA TYR A 88 -18.71 -20.64 -33.69
C TYR A 88 -19.33 -20.31 -32.32
N CYS A 89 -20.19 -21.18 -31.80
CA CYS A 89 -20.72 -21.09 -30.44
C CYS A 89 -20.23 -22.21 -29.52
N LYS A 90 -19.10 -22.82 -29.86
CA LYS A 90 -18.40 -23.74 -28.96
C LYS A 90 -18.08 -23.00 -27.66
N LYS A 91 -18.55 -23.55 -26.55
CA LYS A 91 -18.26 -23.05 -25.21
C LYS A 91 -16.85 -23.52 -24.83
N GLY A 92 -16.10 -22.62 -24.21
CA GLY A 92 -14.74 -22.87 -23.76
C GLY A 92 -14.41 -21.97 -22.58
N CYS A 93 -13.13 -21.88 -22.24
CA CYS A 93 -12.65 -20.95 -21.22
C CYS A 93 -12.24 -19.65 -21.87
N CYS A 94 -12.66 -18.53 -21.31
CA CYS A 94 -12.10 -17.22 -21.63
C CYS A 94 -11.20 -16.74 -20.52
N TYR A 95 -9.93 -16.47 -20.84
CA TYR A 95 -8.95 -15.94 -19.90
C TYR A 95 -8.62 -14.47 -20.24
N ASP A 96 -8.87 -13.58 -19.27
CA ASP A 96 -8.45 -12.18 -19.31
C ASP A 96 -7.03 -12.08 -18.73
N SER A 97 -6.04 -11.79 -19.58
CA SER A 97 -4.64 -11.69 -19.16
C SER A 97 -4.31 -10.43 -18.37
N ASP A 98 -5.13 -9.38 -18.46
CA ASP A 98 -4.89 -8.07 -17.84
C ASP A 98 -5.44 -8.04 -16.40
N GLU A 99 -6.58 -8.67 -16.19
CA GLU A 99 -7.24 -8.80 -14.88
C GLU A 99 -6.95 -10.14 -14.19
N GLY A 100 -6.51 -11.16 -14.94
CA GLY A 100 -6.26 -12.51 -14.44
C GLY A 100 -7.54 -13.32 -14.16
N LEU A 101 -8.64 -13.03 -14.85
CA LEU A 101 -9.94 -13.65 -14.63
C LEU A 101 -10.20 -14.77 -15.64
N CYS A 102 -10.82 -15.85 -15.18
CA CYS A 102 -11.22 -16.98 -16.02
C CYS A 102 -12.73 -17.13 -16.00
N MET A 103 -13.34 -17.20 -17.18
CA MET A 103 -14.77 -17.34 -17.36
C MET A 103 -15.06 -18.65 -18.07
N GLU A 104 -15.60 -19.61 -17.32
CA GLU A 104 -16.05 -20.90 -17.83
C GLU A 104 -17.23 -20.75 -18.79
N ASN A 105 -17.44 -21.76 -19.63
CA ASN A 105 -18.58 -21.84 -20.55
C ASN A 105 -18.78 -20.62 -21.46
N THR A 106 -17.70 -19.90 -21.75
CA THR A 106 -17.73 -18.66 -22.54
C THR A 106 -17.64 -18.97 -24.02
N PRO A 107 -18.55 -18.44 -24.87
CA PRO A 107 -18.43 -18.55 -26.32
C PRO A 107 -17.17 -17.86 -26.86
N GLU A 108 -16.51 -18.45 -27.84
CA GLU A 108 -15.28 -17.91 -28.44
C GLU A 108 -15.43 -16.48 -28.94
N GLY A 109 -16.52 -16.17 -29.64
CA GLY A 109 -16.79 -14.83 -30.15
C GLY A 109 -16.96 -13.78 -29.05
N ALA A 110 -17.58 -14.16 -27.91
CA ALA A 110 -17.72 -13.28 -26.76
C ALA A 110 -16.36 -13.02 -26.09
N CYS A 111 -15.55 -14.07 -25.95
CA CYS A 111 -14.22 -13.94 -25.34
C CYS A 111 -13.30 -13.00 -26.15
N LYS A 112 -13.23 -13.21 -27.46
CA LYS A 112 -12.41 -12.37 -28.36
C LYS A 112 -12.89 -10.92 -28.39
N ALA A 113 -14.20 -10.69 -28.30
CA ALA A 113 -14.76 -9.34 -28.24
C ALA A 113 -14.35 -8.57 -26.97
N SER A 114 -14.06 -9.29 -25.88
CA SER A 114 -13.53 -8.74 -24.64
C SER A 114 -11.99 -8.72 -24.59
N ASN A 115 -11.30 -8.92 -25.72
CA ASN A 115 -9.84 -9.09 -25.80
C ASN A 115 -9.29 -10.24 -24.94
N GLY A 116 -10.12 -11.23 -24.59
CA GLY A 116 -9.71 -12.41 -23.85
C GLY A 116 -9.07 -13.49 -24.74
N ILE A 117 -8.27 -14.35 -24.11
CA ILE A 117 -7.65 -15.52 -24.73
C ILE A 117 -8.59 -16.71 -24.53
N TRP A 118 -9.12 -17.26 -25.63
CA TRP A 118 -10.06 -18.38 -25.57
C TRP A 118 -9.35 -19.74 -25.67
N SER A 119 -9.85 -20.74 -24.92
CA SER A 119 -9.38 -22.13 -24.92
C SER A 119 -10.57 -23.09 -25.00
N GLU A 120 -10.37 -24.27 -25.60
CA GLU A 120 -11.43 -25.28 -25.77
C GLU A 120 -11.90 -25.93 -24.45
N SER A 121 -11.17 -25.78 -23.35
CA SER A 121 -11.56 -26.33 -22.03
C SER A 121 -12.71 -25.53 -21.44
N ALA A 122 -13.95 -26.04 -21.46
CA ALA A 122 -15.12 -25.32 -20.97
C ALA A 122 -15.07 -25.04 -19.45
N GLU A 123 -14.45 -25.94 -18.69
CA GLU A 123 -14.24 -25.87 -17.24
C GLU A 123 -12.97 -25.09 -16.85
N CYS A 124 -12.34 -24.37 -17.78
CA CYS A 124 -11.13 -23.58 -17.52
C CYS A 124 -9.98 -24.37 -16.87
N GLN A 125 -9.82 -25.65 -17.20
CA GLN A 125 -8.70 -26.49 -16.76
C GLN A 125 -7.43 -26.16 -17.56
N ILE A 126 -6.97 -24.91 -17.45
CA ILE A 126 -5.75 -24.40 -18.06
C ILE A 126 -4.81 -23.82 -16.99
N PRO A 127 -3.48 -23.87 -17.18
CA PRO A 127 -2.51 -23.44 -16.16
C PRO A 127 -2.69 -21.99 -15.69
N GLN A 128 -3.22 -21.10 -16.53
CA GLN A 128 -3.47 -19.69 -16.21
C GLN A 128 -4.63 -19.50 -15.24
N CYS A 129 -5.53 -20.48 -15.16
CA CYS A 129 -6.73 -20.47 -14.33
C CYS A 129 -6.60 -21.32 -13.07
N GLU A 130 -5.43 -21.91 -12.82
CA GLU A 130 -5.14 -22.58 -11.56
C GLU A 130 -5.29 -21.60 -10.40
N LEU A 131 -6.23 -21.91 -9.50
CA LEU A 131 -6.49 -21.13 -8.31
C LEU A 131 -5.47 -21.50 -7.23
N GLY A 132 -5.10 -20.50 -6.45
CA GLY A 132 -4.30 -20.64 -5.24
C GLY A 132 -4.65 -19.54 -4.26
N CYS A 133 -4.05 -19.59 -3.07
CA CYS A 133 -4.31 -18.59 -2.06
C CYS A 133 -3.41 -17.38 -2.24
N CYS A 134 -4.00 -16.23 -2.51
CA CYS A 134 -3.31 -14.94 -2.54
C CYS A 134 -3.43 -14.28 -1.16
N VAL A 135 -2.32 -14.15 -0.42
CA VAL A 135 -2.29 -13.47 0.88
C VAL A 135 -1.96 -11.99 0.66
N LEU A 136 -2.83 -11.11 1.16
CA LEU A 136 -2.80 -9.66 1.03
C LEU A 136 -2.81 -9.03 2.44
N GLY A 137 -1.66 -9.01 3.10
CA GLY A 137 -1.56 -8.56 4.49
C GLY A 137 -2.36 -9.48 5.42
N GLN A 138 -3.41 -8.95 6.04
CA GLN A 138 -4.31 -9.69 6.95
C GLN A 138 -5.53 -10.31 6.24
N GLN A 139 -5.59 -10.24 4.91
CA GLN A 139 -6.67 -10.81 4.11
C GLN A 139 -6.11 -11.86 3.15
N ALA A 140 -6.97 -12.73 2.64
CA ALA A 140 -6.60 -13.63 1.56
C ALA A 140 -7.74 -13.77 0.55
N ALA A 141 -7.38 -14.04 -0.70
CA ALA A 141 -8.30 -14.28 -1.80
C ALA A 141 -7.90 -15.56 -2.53
N PHE A 142 -8.85 -16.47 -2.74
CA PHE A 142 -8.63 -17.68 -3.53
C PHE A 142 -8.83 -17.34 -5.01
N THR A 143 -7.73 -17.17 -5.74
CA THR A 143 -7.76 -16.57 -7.07
C THR A 143 -6.59 -17.04 -7.94
N SER A 144 -6.50 -16.58 -9.18
CA SER A 144 -5.38 -16.90 -10.08
C SER A 144 -4.11 -16.14 -9.70
N LEU A 145 -2.95 -16.62 -10.17
CA LEU A 145 -1.67 -15.93 -9.94
C LEU A 145 -1.66 -14.50 -10.50
N GLN A 146 -2.20 -14.27 -11.70
CA GLN A 146 -2.21 -12.93 -12.29
C GLN A 146 -3.14 -11.98 -11.53
N ARG A 147 -4.31 -12.48 -11.10
CA ARG A 147 -5.20 -11.69 -10.26
C ARG A 147 -4.53 -11.33 -8.94
N CYS A 148 -3.80 -12.28 -8.33
CA CYS A 148 -3.04 -12.01 -7.12
C CYS A 148 -2.01 -10.88 -7.32
N LYS A 149 -1.22 -10.93 -8.40
CA LYS A 149 -0.26 -9.86 -8.72
C LYS A 149 -0.92 -8.50 -8.91
N LYS A 150 -2.08 -8.46 -9.59
CA LYS A 150 -2.86 -7.23 -9.79
C LYS A 150 -3.32 -6.65 -8.46
N LEU A 151 -3.87 -7.47 -7.57
CA LEU A 151 -4.32 -7.06 -6.25
C LEU A 151 -3.14 -6.58 -5.39
N SER A 152 -2.04 -7.35 -5.34
CA SER A 152 -0.85 -6.96 -4.59
C SER A 152 -0.28 -5.62 -5.08
N GLY A 153 -0.20 -5.43 -6.41
CA GLY A 153 0.25 -4.16 -7.01
C GLY A 153 -0.68 -2.99 -6.67
N LEU A 154 -2.00 -3.19 -6.69
CA LEU A 154 -2.97 -2.17 -6.32
C LEU A 154 -2.81 -1.69 -4.87
N TYR A 155 -2.54 -2.63 -3.96
CA TYR A 155 -2.35 -2.33 -2.53
C TYR A 155 -0.90 -1.98 -2.14
N GLY A 156 0.03 -1.93 -3.11
CA GLY A 156 1.45 -1.69 -2.82
C GLY A 156 2.10 -2.80 -1.97
N LEU A 157 1.53 -4.01 -1.98
CA LEU A 157 2.00 -5.15 -1.21
C LEU A 157 2.87 -6.07 -2.08
N LYS A 158 3.81 -6.78 -1.44
CA LYS A 158 4.54 -7.88 -2.09
C LYS A 158 3.56 -9.04 -2.34
N SER A 159 3.60 -9.61 -3.54
CA SER A 159 2.74 -10.75 -3.89
C SER A 159 3.15 -12.01 -3.13
N ASP A 160 2.22 -12.60 -2.36
CA ASP A 160 2.32 -13.91 -1.71
C ASP A 160 1.22 -14.82 -2.29
N PHE A 161 1.61 -15.70 -3.23
CA PHE A 161 0.70 -16.63 -3.89
C PHE A 161 1.08 -18.08 -3.54
N ARG A 162 0.18 -18.78 -2.85
CA ARG A 162 0.36 -20.15 -2.37
C ARG A 162 -0.43 -21.12 -3.22
N LYS A 163 0.28 -21.85 -4.10
CA LYS A 163 -0.29 -22.85 -5.02
C LYS A 163 -0.83 -24.11 -4.34
N ASN A 164 -0.35 -24.42 -3.14
CA ASN A 164 -0.66 -25.67 -2.44
C ASN A 164 -1.93 -25.59 -1.58
N VAL A 165 -2.71 -24.52 -1.71
CA VAL A 165 -3.97 -24.35 -0.97
C VAL A 165 -5.10 -24.76 -1.91
N ALA A 166 -5.84 -25.81 -1.54
CA ALA A 166 -6.76 -26.48 -2.45
C ALA A 166 -8.12 -25.79 -2.60
N ASP A 167 -8.50 -24.97 -1.62
CA ASP A 167 -9.84 -24.40 -1.54
C ASP A 167 -9.87 -23.03 -0.84
N GLU A 168 -10.98 -22.32 -1.04
CA GLU A 168 -11.20 -20.98 -0.51
C GLU A 168 -11.26 -20.96 1.03
N LEU A 169 -11.84 -21.98 1.67
CA LEU A 169 -11.95 -22.05 3.13
C LEU A 169 -10.56 -22.17 3.77
N SER A 170 -9.73 -23.05 3.23
CA SER A 170 -8.31 -23.19 3.62
C SER A 170 -7.53 -21.90 3.38
N CYS A 171 -7.83 -21.16 2.32
CA CYS A 171 -7.20 -19.87 2.04
C CYS A 171 -7.60 -18.79 3.05
N ILE A 172 -8.88 -18.69 3.37
CA ILE A 172 -9.40 -17.78 4.39
C ILE A 172 -8.82 -18.13 5.76
N ALA A 173 -8.69 -19.43 6.08
CA ALA A 173 -8.09 -19.89 7.33
C ALA A 173 -6.63 -19.44 7.48
N ILE A 174 -5.87 -19.37 6.38
CA ILE A 174 -4.50 -18.83 6.40
C ILE A 174 -4.50 -17.34 6.81
N ALA A 175 -5.40 -16.52 6.27
CA ALA A 175 -5.53 -15.12 6.68
C ALA A 175 -5.98 -15.00 8.15
N GLN A 176 -6.98 -15.78 8.55
CA GLN A 176 -7.49 -15.80 9.93
C GLN A 176 -6.43 -16.28 10.93
N SER A 177 -5.50 -17.15 10.52
CA SER A 177 -4.38 -17.57 11.37
C SER A 177 -3.49 -16.41 11.78
N GLN A 178 -3.45 -15.33 10.99
CA GLN A 178 -2.67 -14.11 11.26
C GLN A 178 -3.42 -13.11 12.13
N ASP A 179 -4.71 -13.34 12.45
CA ASP A 179 -5.44 -12.52 13.42
C ASP A 179 -4.66 -12.50 14.73
N ILE A 180 -4.48 -11.31 15.32
CA ILE A 180 -3.80 -11.12 16.60
C ILE A 180 -4.83 -10.92 17.72
N GLY A 181 -4.51 -11.41 18.92
CA GLY A 181 -5.44 -11.32 20.05
C GLY A 181 -4.96 -12.08 21.27
N ALA A 182 -5.86 -12.16 22.25
CA ALA A 182 -5.62 -12.88 23.50
C ALA A 182 -5.86 -14.38 23.29
N CYS A 183 -4.80 -15.17 23.46
CA CYS A 183 -4.86 -16.62 23.55
C CYS A 183 -4.95 -17.01 25.03
N VAL A 184 -6.11 -17.49 25.45
CA VAL A 184 -6.44 -17.77 26.84
C VAL A 184 -6.43 -19.26 27.08
N PHE A 185 -5.72 -19.70 28.11
CA PHE A 185 -5.55 -21.10 28.46
C PHE A 185 -5.31 -21.27 29.96
N GLU A 186 -5.43 -22.49 30.45
CA GLU A 186 -5.16 -22.82 31.85
C GLU A 186 -3.74 -23.40 31.98
N SER A 187 -2.96 -22.83 32.90
CA SER A 187 -1.62 -23.30 33.27
C SER A 187 -1.55 -23.33 34.79
N ASP A 188 -1.08 -24.44 35.38
CA ASP A 188 -0.97 -24.62 36.83
C ASP A 188 -2.27 -24.28 37.62
N PHE A 189 -3.43 -24.65 37.06
CA PHE A 189 -4.77 -24.35 37.60
C PHE A 189 -5.12 -22.86 37.67
N VAL A 190 -4.39 -22.01 36.94
CA VAL A 190 -4.64 -20.59 36.79
C VAL A 190 -4.94 -20.30 35.33
N LYS A 191 -6.01 -19.54 35.09
CA LYS A 191 -6.36 -19.07 33.75
C LYS A 191 -5.41 -17.93 33.38
N THR A 192 -4.57 -18.15 32.39
CA THR A 192 -3.55 -17.21 31.93
C THR A 192 -3.71 -16.89 30.44
N CYS A 193 -2.88 -16.00 29.92
CA CYS A 193 -3.00 -15.52 28.55
C CYS A 193 -1.66 -15.18 27.90
N LYS A 194 -1.60 -15.45 26.59
CA LYS A 194 -0.53 -15.02 25.70
C LYS A 194 -1.10 -14.18 24.57
N PHE A 195 -0.54 -12.99 24.34
CA PHE A 195 -0.93 -12.16 23.19
C PHE A 195 -0.16 -12.63 21.95
N THR A 196 -0.85 -13.26 21.01
CA THR A 196 -0.25 -13.95 19.87
C THR A 196 -1.22 -14.01 18.68
N THR A 197 -0.82 -14.66 17.59
CA THR A 197 -1.67 -14.93 16.44
C THR A 197 -2.61 -16.11 16.71
N ARG A 198 -3.76 -16.16 16.03
CA ARG A 198 -4.70 -17.30 16.12
C ARG A 198 -4.03 -18.62 15.74
N GLY A 199 -3.15 -18.60 14.74
CA GLY A 199 -2.40 -19.77 14.29
C GLY A 199 -1.51 -20.33 15.40
N GLU A 200 -0.74 -19.46 16.07
CA GLU A 200 0.11 -19.83 17.21
C GLU A 200 -0.68 -20.23 18.46
N CYS A 201 -1.86 -19.66 18.65
CA CYS A 201 -2.75 -20.04 19.75
C CYS A 201 -3.33 -21.46 19.57
N SER A 202 -3.51 -21.88 18.32
CA SER A 202 -4.12 -23.18 17.97
C SER A 202 -3.10 -24.31 17.86
N SER A 203 -1.80 -24.01 17.92
CA SER A 203 -0.74 -25.02 17.85
C SER A 203 -0.33 -25.51 19.24
N ASP A 204 0.15 -26.76 19.32
CA ASP A 204 0.72 -27.39 20.53
C ASP A 204 1.95 -26.66 21.11
N SER A 205 2.33 -25.52 20.52
CA SER A 205 3.53 -24.72 20.81
C SER A 205 3.30 -23.59 21.81
N VAL A 206 2.13 -23.53 22.47
CA VAL A 206 2.01 -22.66 23.64
C VAL A 206 2.91 -23.27 24.72
N GLU A 207 4.10 -22.71 24.91
CA GLU A 207 4.96 -23.07 26.05
C GLU A 207 4.17 -22.83 27.35
N GLY A 208 3.80 -23.92 28.03
CA GLY A 208 2.90 -23.91 29.21
C GLY A 208 1.43 -24.29 28.90
N GLY A 209 1.07 -24.45 27.63
CA GLY A 209 -0.21 -25.00 27.21
C GLY A 209 -0.24 -26.49 27.48
N ALA A 210 -1.12 -26.91 28.39
CA ALA A 210 -1.43 -28.31 28.59
C ALA A 210 -1.72 -28.97 27.24
N SER A 211 -0.98 -30.04 26.96
CA SER A 211 -1.25 -30.96 25.86
C SER A 211 -2.75 -31.23 25.76
N ALA A 212 -3.26 -31.33 24.53
CA ALA A 212 -4.64 -31.69 24.15
C ALA A 212 -5.16 -33.05 24.72
N SER A 213 -4.49 -33.58 25.74
CA SER A 213 -4.77 -34.83 26.43
C SER A 213 -5.54 -34.66 27.74
N ASN A 214 -5.70 -33.46 28.32
CA ASN A 214 -6.53 -33.25 29.52
C ASN A 214 -7.16 -31.84 29.56
N SER A 215 -8.40 -31.72 29.07
CA SER A 215 -9.46 -30.81 29.53
C SER A 215 -9.25 -29.29 29.71
N SER A 216 -8.14 -28.67 29.31
CA SER A 216 -8.02 -27.21 29.30
C SER A 216 -8.32 -26.66 27.90
N SER A 217 -9.50 -26.03 27.73
CA SER A 217 -9.90 -25.42 26.46
C SER A 217 -9.09 -24.16 26.21
N VAL A 218 -8.21 -24.20 25.20
CA VAL A 218 -7.54 -23.00 24.68
C VAL A 218 -8.55 -22.21 23.86
N GLU A 219 -8.69 -20.92 24.14
CA GLU A 219 -9.65 -20.03 23.48
C GLU A 219 -8.95 -18.77 22.94
N PHE A 220 -9.25 -18.40 21.70
CA PHE A 220 -8.66 -17.22 21.06
C PHE A 220 -9.69 -16.08 20.91
N PHE A 221 -9.34 -14.91 21.43
CA PHE A 221 -10.16 -13.70 21.39
C PHE A 221 -9.50 -12.64 20.52
N LYS A 222 -9.97 -12.55 19.27
CA LYS A 222 -9.48 -11.57 18.28
C LYS A 222 -9.61 -10.14 18.80
N ASP A 223 -8.56 -9.34 18.62
CA ASP A 223 -8.47 -7.92 19.00
C ASP A 223 -8.59 -7.63 20.50
N TYR A 224 -8.66 -8.66 21.36
CA TYR A 224 -8.60 -8.50 22.81
C TYR A 224 -7.16 -8.53 23.31
N LEU A 225 -6.89 -7.73 24.35
CA LEU A 225 -5.65 -7.81 25.11
C LEU A 225 -5.82 -8.80 26.26
N CYS A 226 -4.71 -9.39 26.72
CA CYS A 226 -4.72 -10.32 27.85
C CYS A 226 -5.20 -9.69 29.17
N THR A 227 -5.24 -8.37 29.27
CA THR A 227 -5.73 -7.65 30.46
C THR A 227 -7.23 -7.37 30.45
N ALA A 228 -7.98 -7.87 29.47
CA ALA A 228 -9.42 -7.68 29.39
C ALA A 228 -10.14 -8.43 30.52
N GLU A 229 -10.90 -7.68 31.34
CA GLU A 229 -11.57 -8.24 32.54
C GLU A 229 -12.54 -9.38 32.20
N GLU A 230 -13.15 -9.38 31.01
CA GLU A 230 -14.09 -10.43 30.60
C GLU A 230 -13.41 -11.78 30.32
N LEU A 231 -12.08 -11.80 30.16
CA LEU A 231 -11.31 -13.01 29.93
C LEU A 231 -10.98 -13.76 31.23
N ASP A 232 -11.10 -13.10 32.39
CA ASP A 232 -10.83 -13.68 33.71
C ASP A 232 -9.43 -14.33 33.82
N THR A 233 -8.44 -13.67 33.24
CA THR A 233 -7.03 -14.11 33.28
C THR A 233 -6.29 -13.47 34.45
N ASP A 234 -5.20 -14.10 34.88
CA ASP A 234 -4.32 -13.55 35.91
C ASP A 234 -3.50 -12.31 35.45
N CYS A 235 -3.46 -12.02 34.15
CA CYS A 235 -2.73 -10.87 33.59
C CYS A 235 -3.32 -9.52 34.00
N GLN A 236 -2.51 -8.70 34.65
CA GLN A 236 -2.85 -7.37 35.16
C GLN A 236 -2.15 -6.27 34.37
N ARG A 237 -2.78 -5.10 34.34
CA ARG A 237 -2.19 -3.87 33.78
C ARG A 237 -0.96 -3.47 34.58
N THR A 238 0.06 -2.95 33.90
CA THR A 238 1.26 -2.45 34.57
C THR A 238 1.69 -1.08 34.02
N THR A 239 2.69 -0.49 34.66
CA THR A 239 3.36 0.71 34.16
C THR A 239 4.63 0.40 33.37
N GLU A 240 4.93 -0.87 33.14
CA GLU A 240 6.10 -1.29 32.38
C GLU A 240 5.91 -1.00 30.89
N THR A 241 7.02 -0.68 30.23
CA THR A 241 7.04 -0.40 28.80
C THR A 241 8.18 -1.15 28.13
N LYS A 242 8.07 -1.40 26.81
CA LYS A 242 9.12 -2.07 26.03
C LYS A 242 9.10 -1.64 24.56
N CYS A 243 10.27 -1.66 23.93
CA CYS A 243 10.41 -1.64 22.47
C CYS A 243 10.23 -3.06 21.93
N LEU A 244 9.35 -3.23 20.95
CA LEU A 244 9.11 -4.53 20.33
C LEU A 244 9.91 -4.63 19.03
N GLU A 245 10.48 -5.81 18.76
CA GLU A 245 11.28 -6.02 17.56
C GLU A 245 10.41 -5.88 16.29
N GLY A 246 10.91 -5.16 15.29
CA GLY A 246 10.16 -4.87 14.07
C GLY A 246 9.00 -3.89 14.22
N LYS A 247 8.86 -3.21 15.38
CA LYS A 247 7.88 -2.15 15.60
C LYS A 247 8.56 -0.88 16.11
N ASP A 248 8.14 0.27 15.60
CA ASP A 248 8.80 1.55 15.91
C ASP A 248 8.40 2.11 17.30
N GLY A 249 7.23 1.73 17.82
CA GLY A 249 6.65 2.30 19.04
C GLY A 249 7.10 1.69 20.38
N VAL A 250 6.85 2.44 21.45
CA VAL A 250 6.91 1.97 22.84
C VAL A 250 5.54 1.39 23.22
N TYR A 251 5.51 0.16 23.73
CA TYR A 251 4.28 -0.53 24.12
C TYR A 251 4.24 -0.72 25.63
N PHE A 252 3.03 -0.66 26.20
CA PHE A 252 2.80 -1.15 27.55
C PHE A 252 3.02 -2.67 27.61
N ILE A 253 3.46 -3.17 28.76
CA ILE A 253 3.61 -4.60 29.05
C ILE A 253 2.66 -4.97 30.19
N ASP A 254 1.95 -6.09 30.09
CA ASP A 254 1.13 -6.60 31.20
C ASP A 254 1.96 -7.44 32.20
N SER A 255 1.36 -7.86 33.32
CA SER A 255 2.06 -8.64 34.34
C SER A 255 2.47 -10.05 33.89
N CYS A 256 1.94 -10.53 32.77
CA CYS A 256 2.28 -11.79 32.13
C CYS A 256 3.41 -11.61 31.09
N GLY A 257 3.88 -10.38 30.86
CA GLY A 257 4.92 -10.05 29.89
C GLY A 257 4.41 -9.85 28.46
N ASN A 258 3.09 -9.82 28.24
CA ASN A 258 2.52 -9.59 26.92
C ASN A 258 2.56 -8.11 26.55
N PRO A 259 2.80 -7.79 25.27
CA PRO A 259 2.59 -6.43 24.79
C PRO A 259 1.11 -6.06 24.76
N ALA A 260 0.80 -4.88 25.27
CA ALA A 260 -0.50 -4.24 25.17
C ALA A 260 -0.47 -3.14 24.09
N ASN A 261 -1.29 -2.10 24.24
CA ASN A 261 -1.29 -0.97 23.32
C ASN A 261 -0.06 -0.07 23.47
N ILE A 262 0.10 0.85 22.51
CA ILE A 262 1.13 1.88 22.56
C ILE A 262 1.05 2.63 23.90
N TYR A 263 2.20 2.96 24.46
CA TYR A 263 2.29 3.70 25.71
C TYR A 263 1.62 5.08 25.57
N ASP A 264 0.66 5.38 26.44
CA ASP A 264 0.14 6.74 26.67
C ASP A 264 -0.04 6.92 28.17
N ALA A 265 0.67 7.88 28.75
CA ALA A 265 0.68 8.10 30.20
C ALA A 265 -0.69 8.50 30.77
N SER A 266 -1.61 9.02 29.95
CA SER A 266 -2.99 9.31 30.35
C SER A 266 -3.88 8.06 30.38
N LYS A 267 -3.45 6.96 29.73
CA LYS A 267 -4.22 5.73 29.53
C LYS A 267 -3.84 4.59 30.46
N VAL A 268 -2.87 4.79 31.35
CA VAL A 268 -2.39 3.76 32.28
C VAL A 268 -3.51 3.12 33.12
N ASN A 269 -4.53 3.90 33.50
CA ASN A 269 -5.68 3.43 34.29
C ASN A 269 -6.97 3.26 33.47
N ASP A 270 -6.92 3.44 32.15
CA ASP A 270 -8.09 3.38 31.27
C ASP A 270 -8.43 1.91 30.95
N ILE A 271 -9.54 1.41 31.50
CA ILE A 271 -9.94 0.00 31.36
C ILE A 271 -10.18 -0.35 29.88
N GLU A 272 -10.82 0.53 29.11
CA GLU A 272 -11.11 0.27 27.70
C GLU A 272 -9.83 0.22 26.86
N TYR A 273 -8.84 1.07 27.19
CA TYR A 273 -7.55 1.06 26.52
C TYR A 273 -6.75 -0.22 26.78
N TRP A 274 -6.96 -0.90 27.91
CA TRP A 274 -6.33 -2.18 28.22
C TRP A 274 -7.21 -3.38 27.86
N ARG A 275 -8.39 -3.16 27.25
CA ARG A 275 -9.31 -4.23 26.88
C ARG A 275 -9.11 -4.73 25.45
N LYS A 276 -8.91 -3.80 24.51
CA LYS A 276 -8.82 -4.11 23.09
C LYS A 276 -7.61 -3.47 22.44
N VAL A 277 -7.16 -4.05 21.34
CA VAL A 277 -6.12 -3.47 20.48
C VAL A 277 -6.63 -2.14 19.92
N VAL A 278 -5.80 -1.10 20.03
CA VAL A 278 -6.08 0.25 19.55
C VAL A 278 -5.03 0.60 18.49
N ASP A 279 -5.49 1.16 17.37
CA ASP A 279 -4.60 1.64 16.31
C ASP A 279 -3.60 2.68 16.82
N ALA A 280 -2.39 2.68 16.26
CA ALA A 280 -1.33 3.59 16.68
C ALA A 280 -1.76 5.07 16.60
N THR A 281 -2.48 5.45 15.55
CA THR A 281 -3.01 6.80 15.34
C THR A 281 -4.08 7.21 16.34
N ALA A 282 -4.79 6.23 16.92
CA ALA A 282 -5.81 6.43 17.94
C ALA A 282 -5.24 6.36 19.37
N SER A 283 -3.99 5.93 19.53
CA SER A 283 -3.31 5.80 20.82
C SER A 283 -2.90 7.17 21.36
N CYS A 284 -1.93 7.83 20.71
CA CYS A 284 -1.48 9.17 21.05
C CYS A 284 -0.78 9.84 19.86
N LYS A 285 -0.61 11.17 19.90
CA LYS A 285 0.11 11.91 18.85
C LYS A 285 1.60 11.66 18.96
N ALA A 286 2.26 11.46 17.82
CA ALA A 286 3.64 11.00 17.79
C ALA A 286 4.62 11.89 18.59
N GLY A 287 5.49 11.23 19.36
CA GLY A 287 6.54 11.86 20.15
C GLY A 287 6.15 12.36 21.55
N GLY A 288 7.17 12.59 22.38
CA GLY A 288 7.03 13.11 23.74
C GLY A 288 7.30 12.08 24.85
N LYS A 289 7.38 12.57 26.10
CA LYS A 289 7.70 11.74 27.28
C LYS A 289 6.53 10.90 27.78
N ASP A 290 5.33 11.25 27.35
CA ASP A 290 4.06 10.67 27.78
C ASP A 290 3.41 9.83 26.67
N CYS A 291 4.04 9.70 25.49
CA CYS A 291 3.51 8.98 24.35
C CYS A 291 4.57 8.08 23.71
N GLY A 292 4.18 6.85 23.43
CA GLY A 292 4.98 5.79 22.82
C GLY A 292 4.76 5.61 21.33
N ASN A 293 3.94 6.47 20.69
CA ASN A 293 3.72 6.41 19.26
C ASN A 293 4.93 7.03 18.56
N CYS A 294 5.95 6.22 18.27
CA CYS A 294 7.15 6.70 17.58
C CYS A 294 6.93 6.63 16.07
N ASP A 295 7.37 7.67 15.39
CA ASP A 295 7.34 7.79 13.94
C ASP A 295 8.77 7.85 13.41
N TYR A 296 9.23 6.75 12.81
CA TYR A 296 10.59 6.64 12.28
C TYR A 296 10.83 7.64 11.14
N LEU A 297 9.85 7.81 10.25
CA LEU A 297 9.91 8.78 9.15
C LEU A 297 9.82 10.23 9.66
N GLY A 298 9.07 10.43 10.74
CA GLY A 298 9.02 11.68 11.51
C GLY A 298 10.25 11.94 12.39
N GLY A 299 11.24 11.04 12.39
CA GLY A 299 12.49 11.21 13.12
C GLY A 299 12.43 10.82 14.59
N SER A 300 11.65 9.78 14.94
CA SER A 300 11.63 9.24 16.30
C SER A 300 11.61 7.70 16.31
N ILE A 301 12.35 7.10 17.25
CA ILE A 301 12.44 5.64 17.40
C ILE A 301 12.35 5.23 18.86
N CYS A 302 11.76 4.06 19.13
CA CYS A 302 11.77 3.50 20.47
C CYS A 302 13.20 3.18 20.94
N THR A 303 13.55 3.66 22.13
CA THR A 303 14.78 3.29 22.84
C THR A 303 14.55 3.24 24.34
N LYS A 304 15.48 2.61 25.05
CA LYS A 304 15.58 2.76 26.50
C LYS A 304 15.90 4.23 26.84
N ALA A 305 15.14 4.81 27.74
CA ALA A 305 15.30 6.18 28.18
C ALA A 305 16.65 6.39 28.87
N SER A 306 17.33 7.46 28.49
CA SER A 306 18.50 7.97 29.20
C SER A 306 18.09 8.74 30.46
N ALA A 307 19.06 9.05 31.33
CA ALA A 307 18.83 9.77 32.60
C ALA A 307 18.14 11.15 32.44
N THR A 308 18.14 11.71 31.24
CA THR A 308 17.58 13.04 30.94
C THR A 308 16.18 13.00 30.33
N GLU A 309 15.76 11.85 29.79
CA GLU A 309 14.49 11.74 29.05
C GLU A 309 13.30 11.52 29.99
N ASN A 310 13.48 10.84 31.13
CA ASN A 310 12.53 10.68 32.23
C ASN A 310 11.06 10.50 31.75
N PRO A 311 10.72 9.36 31.12
CA PRO A 311 9.34 9.03 30.81
C PRO A 311 8.52 8.95 32.10
N LYS A 312 7.22 9.27 32.02
CA LYS A 312 6.35 9.25 33.19
C LYS A 312 6.13 7.84 33.75
N TYR A 313 6.11 6.83 32.87
CA TYR A 313 6.06 5.41 33.25
C TYR A 313 7.06 4.58 32.42
N GLY A 314 7.51 3.48 33.01
CA GLY A 314 8.44 2.55 32.39
C GLY A 314 9.82 3.16 32.14
N ASN A 315 10.59 2.54 31.24
CA ASN A 315 11.99 2.87 30.98
C ASN A 315 12.29 3.11 29.50
N ASN A 316 11.27 3.30 28.66
CA ASN A 316 11.42 3.48 27.22
C ASN A 316 10.71 4.73 26.75
N VAL A 317 11.23 5.34 25.69
CA VAL A 317 10.77 6.61 25.13
C VAL A 317 10.93 6.59 23.61
N CYS A 318 10.11 7.38 22.91
CA CYS A 318 10.36 7.75 21.53
C CYS A 318 11.47 8.80 21.50
N LYS A 319 12.70 8.35 21.26
CA LYS A 319 13.86 9.23 21.14
C LYS A 319 13.87 9.92 19.78
N ASP A 320 14.14 11.21 19.82
CA ASP A 320 14.38 12.03 18.65
C ASP A 320 15.71 11.62 17.98
N ILE A 321 15.64 11.29 16.70
CA ILE A 321 16.77 10.88 15.86
C ILE A 321 17.05 11.89 14.74
N ASN A 322 16.55 13.11 14.86
CA ASN A 322 16.96 14.22 14.01
C ASN A 322 18.33 14.76 14.45
N CYS A 323 19.06 15.37 13.53
CA CYS A 323 20.40 15.87 13.75
C CYS A 323 20.37 17.37 14.04
N TYR A 324 20.66 17.74 15.29
CA TYR A 324 20.74 19.15 15.73
C TYR A 324 22.17 19.67 15.91
N LYS A 325 23.15 18.77 15.89
CA LYS A 325 24.57 19.06 16.12
C LYS A 325 25.39 18.73 14.87
N THR A 326 25.08 19.39 13.77
CA THR A 326 25.79 19.18 12.51
C THR A 326 26.98 20.13 12.36
N SER A 327 27.94 19.73 11.54
CA SER A 327 29.15 20.48 11.21
C SER A 327 28.87 21.86 10.62
N ASN A 328 27.75 22.03 9.93
CA ASN A 328 27.33 23.31 9.33
C ASN A 328 26.37 24.13 10.22
N GLY A 329 26.03 23.62 11.41
CA GLY A 329 25.16 24.29 12.39
C GLY A 329 23.68 24.32 12.02
N LYS A 330 23.23 23.56 11.01
CA LYS A 330 21.82 23.44 10.63
C LYS A 330 21.18 22.18 11.21
N ASN A 331 19.87 22.22 11.40
CA ASN A 331 19.11 21.05 11.81
C ASN A 331 18.66 20.26 10.60
N TYR A 332 18.74 18.94 10.69
CA TYR A 332 18.32 18.02 9.64
C TYR A 332 17.44 16.92 10.22
N LYS A 333 16.40 16.56 9.48
CA LYS A 333 15.55 15.40 9.76
C LYS A 333 16.33 14.11 9.52
N ASN A 334 15.96 13.06 10.24
CA ASN A 334 16.52 11.74 9.99
C ASN A 334 16.34 11.33 8.51
N GLY A 335 17.42 10.90 7.86
CA GLY A 335 17.47 10.54 6.45
C GLY A 335 17.82 11.69 5.49
N GLU A 336 17.81 12.95 5.92
CA GLU A 336 18.22 14.05 5.06
C GLU A 336 19.72 14.01 4.77
N SER A 337 20.08 14.42 3.57
CA SER A 337 21.48 14.57 3.14
C SER A 337 21.74 15.89 2.44
N TRP A 338 22.98 16.35 2.51
CA TRP A 338 23.44 17.63 1.96
C TRP A 338 24.89 17.56 1.49
N CYS A 339 25.29 18.50 0.64
CA CYS A 339 26.65 18.57 0.13
C CYS A 339 27.53 19.52 0.94
N VAL A 340 28.77 19.09 1.18
CA VAL A 340 29.81 19.91 1.79
C VAL A 340 31.07 19.87 0.92
N TYR A 341 31.75 21.00 0.85
CA TYR A 341 32.91 21.22 -0.01
C TYR A 341 34.07 21.72 0.84
N ASP A 342 35.31 21.28 0.57
CA ASP A 342 36.50 21.67 1.34
C ASP A 342 36.70 23.19 1.50
N GLN A 343 36.20 23.97 0.55
CA GLN A 343 36.33 25.43 0.52
C GLN A 343 34.99 26.14 0.71
N ASN A 344 33.95 25.42 1.16
CA ASN A 344 32.57 25.91 1.27
C ASN A 344 32.04 26.56 -0.02
N ASN A 345 32.60 26.18 -1.17
CA ASN A 345 32.23 26.70 -2.47
C ASN A 345 32.42 25.58 -3.52
N PRO A 346 31.35 25.16 -4.22
CA PRO A 346 31.46 24.13 -5.25
C PRO A 346 32.32 24.59 -6.44
N ASN A 347 32.40 25.90 -6.70
CA ASN A 347 33.09 26.44 -7.88
C ASN A 347 34.60 26.67 -7.68
N ILE A 348 35.19 26.24 -6.56
CA ILE A 348 36.63 26.41 -6.32
C ILE A 348 37.35 25.08 -6.44
N ASP A 349 38.24 24.98 -7.43
CA ASP A 349 38.89 23.74 -7.86
C ASP A 349 40.34 23.64 -7.36
N SER A 350 40.52 23.61 -6.04
CA SER A 350 41.87 23.47 -5.47
C SER A 350 42.41 22.05 -5.66
N PRO A 351 43.70 21.88 -5.99
CA PRO A 351 44.31 20.56 -6.11
C PRO A 351 44.10 19.72 -4.85
N GLY A 352 43.64 18.48 -5.02
CA GLY A 352 43.36 17.55 -3.92
C GLY A 352 42.03 17.76 -3.19
N SER A 353 41.23 18.75 -3.59
CA SER A 353 39.91 18.97 -2.98
C SER A 353 38.91 17.87 -3.34
N ARG A 354 38.03 17.55 -2.38
CA ARG A 354 36.97 16.55 -2.47
C ARG A 354 35.61 17.16 -2.15
N TYR A 355 34.57 16.48 -2.63
CA TYR A 355 33.20 16.77 -2.25
C TYR A 355 32.76 15.70 -1.25
N TYR A 356 31.91 16.10 -0.31
CA TYR A 356 31.41 15.22 0.75
C TYR A 356 29.91 15.24 0.73
N ARG A 357 29.32 14.05 0.81
CA ARG A 357 27.92 13.87 1.14
C ARG A 357 27.82 13.70 2.65
N HIS A 358 27.07 14.57 3.29
CA HIS A 358 26.71 14.44 4.68
C HIS A 358 25.28 13.89 4.77
N LEU A 359 25.04 13.03 5.75
CA LEU A 359 23.77 12.34 5.95
C LEU A 359 23.40 12.39 7.44
N CYS A 360 22.17 12.78 7.76
CA CYS A 360 21.63 12.59 9.09
C CYS A 360 21.10 11.16 9.22
N PHE A 361 21.68 10.38 10.13
CA PHE A 361 21.24 9.01 10.39
C PHE A 361 21.22 8.74 11.91
N ALA A 362 20.04 8.37 12.43
CA ALA A 362 19.86 8.00 13.84
C ALA A 362 20.31 9.09 14.86
N GLY A 363 20.22 10.36 14.49
CA GLY A 363 20.64 11.52 15.30
C GLY A 363 22.13 11.85 15.19
N GLU A 364 22.87 11.14 14.32
CA GLU A 364 24.29 11.36 14.06
C GLU A 364 24.52 11.80 12.62
N GLU A 365 25.46 12.73 12.44
CA GLU A 365 25.92 13.14 11.11
C GLU A 365 26.98 12.17 10.62
N ILE A 366 26.67 11.48 9.51
CA ILE A 366 27.58 10.60 8.80
C ILE A 366 28.19 11.37 7.63
N VAL A 367 29.52 11.33 7.53
CA VAL A 367 30.27 12.01 6.46
C VAL A 367 30.82 10.97 5.50
N GLU A 368 30.43 11.08 4.24
CA GLU A 368 30.87 10.19 3.16
C GLU A 368 31.60 11.00 2.09
N PRO A 369 32.89 10.74 1.83
CA PRO A 369 33.58 11.37 0.72
C PRO A 369 33.05 10.82 -0.60
N CYS A 370 32.80 11.71 -1.57
CA CYS A 370 32.69 11.30 -2.97
C CYS A 370 34.06 10.86 -3.51
N ALA A 371 34.10 10.35 -4.74
CA ALA A 371 35.33 9.85 -5.35
C ALA A 371 36.51 10.86 -5.38
N ASP A 372 37.71 10.30 -5.32
CA ASP A 372 38.97 11.03 -5.43
C ASP A 372 39.08 11.83 -6.73
N LEU A 373 39.87 12.91 -6.67
CA LEU A 373 40.16 13.77 -7.83
C LEU A 373 38.90 14.30 -8.53
N ARG A 374 37.78 14.39 -7.80
CA ARG A 374 36.47 14.81 -8.32
C ARG A 374 35.99 14.00 -9.52
N VAL A 375 36.31 12.70 -9.52
CA VAL A 375 35.65 11.73 -10.42
C VAL A 375 34.14 11.71 -10.16
N GLU A 376 33.73 12.08 -8.95
CA GLU A 376 32.33 12.34 -8.59
C GLU A 376 32.16 13.73 -7.96
N THR A 377 30.99 14.31 -8.20
CA THR A 377 30.54 15.55 -7.56
C THR A 377 29.30 15.25 -6.72
N CYS A 378 29.24 15.82 -5.52
CA CYS A 378 28.02 15.86 -4.73
C CYS A 378 27.02 16.86 -5.33
N VAL A 379 25.80 16.39 -5.61
CA VAL A 379 24.64 17.19 -6.00
C VAL A 379 23.59 17.07 -4.92
N GLU A 380 23.01 18.21 -4.54
CA GLU A 380 21.96 18.34 -3.53
C GLU A 380 20.70 18.90 -4.19
N ASP A 381 19.55 18.40 -3.76
CA ASP A 381 18.24 18.91 -4.16
C ASP A 381 17.28 18.81 -2.97
N LYS A 382 16.14 19.50 -3.07
CA LYS A 382 15.19 19.66 -1.98
C LYS A 382 13.76 19.46 -2.46
N ASN A 383 13.07 18.53 -1.81
CA ASN A 383 11.62 18.44 -1.94
C ASN A 383 10.96 19.56 -1.11
N THR A 384 10.34 20.51 -1.80
CA THR A 384 9.71 21.68 -1.19
C THR A 384 8.35 21.39 -0.57
N GLU A 385 7.68 20.30 -0.94
CA GLU A 385 6.35 19.92 -0.40
C GLU A 385 6.47 19.38 1.04
N VAL A 386 7.50 18.57 1.30
CA VAL A 386 7.74 17.92 2.60
C VAL A 386 8.90 18.54 3.39
N ASP A 387 9.54 19.56 2.83
CA ASP A 387 10.73 20.22 3.38
C ASP A 387 11.80 19.18 3.76
N PHE A 388 12.30 18.47 2.74
CA PHE A 388 13.25 17.36 2.88
C PHE A 388 14.40 17.49 1.85
N THR A 389 15.65 17.50 2.32
CA THR A 389 16.84 17.56 1.45
C THR A 389 17.45 16.20 1.19
N TYR A 390 17.92 15.98 -0.05
CA TYR A 390 18.65 14.79 -0.42
C TYR A 390 19.87 15.17 -1.26
N ALA A 391 20.96 14.42 -1.07
CA ALA A 391 22.19 14.60 -1.79
C ALA A 391 22.78 13.26 -2.25
N GLY A 392 23.52 13.31 -3.35
CA GLY A 392 24.16 12.13 -3.95
C GLY A 392 25.46 12.48 -4.64
N CYS A 393 26.43 11.57 -4.55
CA CYS A 393 27.62 11.64 -5.39
C CYS A 393 27.26 11.13 -6.79
N VAL A 394 27.44 11.96 -7.80
CA VAL A 394 27.21 11.65 -9.21
C VAL A 394 28.52 11.71 -9.98
N SER A 395 28.65 10.90 -11.02
CA SER A 395 29.85 10.90 -11.85
C SER A 395 30.04 12.26 -12.53
N ASN A 396 31.24 12.82 -12.37
CA ASN A 396 31.61 14.09 -12.98
C ASN A 396 31.93 13.88 -14.47
N ARG A 397 31.03 14.31 -15.35
CA ARG A 397 31.16 14.21 -16.81
C ARG A 397 31.78 15.47 -17.42
N TRP A 398 32.81 16.02 -16.77
CA TRP A 398 33.47 17.25 -17.20
C TRP A 398 33.96 17.20 -18.66
N GLN A 399 34.33 16.00 -19.17
CA GLN A 399 34.77 15.83 -20.55
C GLN A 399 33.68 16.28 -21.54
N GLU A 400 32.41 16.04 -21.22
CA GLU A 400 31.31 16.49 -22.06
C GLU A 400 31.26 18.01 -22.16
N CYS A 401 31.54 18.73 -21.05
CA CYS A 401 31.60 20.19 -21.05
C CYS A 401 32.73 20.70 -21.94
N THR A 402 33.89 20.06 -21.88
CA THR A 402 35.07 20.46 -22.67
C THR A 402 34.95 20.19 -24.16
N MET A 403 33.95 19.41 -24.58
CA MET A 403 33.68 19.11 -25.98
C MET A 403 32.67 20.07 -26.62
N GLN A 404 32.08 21.01 -25.88
CA GLN A 404 31.05 21.92 -26.41
C GLN A 404 31.68 23.18 -27.00
N ASN A 405 31.32 23.48 -28.25
CA ASN A 405 31.80 24.67 -28.96
C ASN A 405 30.72 25.75 -29.14
N LYS A 406 29.50 25.49 -28.66
CA LYS A 406 28.36 26.41 -28.72
C LYS A 406 27.79 26.64 -27.34
N THR A 407 27.47 27.89 -27.04
CA THR A 407 26.87 28.29 -25.76
C THR A 407 25.55 27.56 -25.49
N ASP A 408 24.67 27.44 -26.48
CA ASP A 408 23.37 26.75 -26.35
C ASP A 408 23.53 25.26 -26.03
N ASP A 409 24.53 24.59 -26.63
CA ASP A 409 24.80 23.18 -26.37
C ASP A 409 25.46 22.95 -25.01
N CYS A 410 26.27 23.92 -24.55
CA CYS A 410 26.92 23.92 -23.25
C CYS A 410 25.92 24.09 -22.11
N LEU A 411 25.00 25.05 -22.22
CA LEU A 411 24.03 25.39 -21.16
C LEU A 411 22.77 24.51 -21.16
N ASN A 412 22.74 23.44 -21.96
CA ASN A 412 21.60 22.52 -22.02
C ASN A 412 21.55 21.58 -20.81
N THR A 413 20.77 21.97 -19.80
CA THR A 413 20.58 21.23 -18.53
C THR A 413 19.90 19.88 -18.70
N ASP A 414 19.19 19.62 -19.80
CA ASP A 414 18.60 18.31 -20.07
C ASP A 414 19.68 17.26 -20.43
N LYS A 415 20.88 17.71 -20.78
CA LYS A 415 21.99 16.85 -21.20
C LYS A 415 23.21 16.93 -20.27
N ARG A 416 23.48 18.09 -19.67
CA ARG A 416 24.72 18.36 -18.94
C ARG A 416 24.61 19.56 -17.99
N ASP A 417 25.46 19.57 -16.96
CA ASP A 417 25.54 20.65 -15.96
C ASP A 417 26.77 21.54 -16.17
N CYS A 418 26.97 22.01 -17.41
CA CYS A 418 28.16 22.79 -17.77
C CYS A 418 27.93 24.30 -17.59
N ILE A 419 29.03 25.02 -17.32
CA ILE A 419 29.05 26.48 -17.27
C ILE A 419 29.86 26.99 -18.46
N TRP A 420 29.32 27.97 -19.19
CA TRP A 420 30.03 28.61 -20.31
C TRP A 420 30.87 29.79 -19.82
N PHE A 421 32.16 29.77 -20.12
CA PHE A 421 33.07 30.88 -19.86
C PHE A 421 33.30 31.65 -21.18
N PRO A 422 32.74 32.86 -21.34
CA PRO A 422 33.00 33.67 -22.54
C PRO A 422 34.47 34.12 -22.57
N ILE A 423 35.18 33.81 -23.65
CA ILE A 423 36.51 34.37 -23.91
C ILE A 423 36.31 35.78 -24.48
N GLY A 424 36.47 36.80 -23.62
CA GLY A 424 36.42 38.23 -23.98
C GLY A 424 37.74 38.96 -23.67
N ASP A 425 37.78 40.27 -23.89
CA ASP A 425 38.97 41.12 -23.62
C ASP A 425 39.36 41.13 -22.13
N ALA A 426 40.65 41.37 -21.87
CA ALA A 426 41.36 41.12 -20.60
C ALA A 426 40.78 41.77 -19.32
N GLU A 427 39.80 42.67 -19.42
CA GLU A 427 39.22 43.38 -18.27
C GLU A 427 38.16 42.56 -17.49
N ASP A 428 37.57 41.52 -18.09
CA ASP A 428 36.48 40.74 -17.46
C ASP A 428 36.95 39.54 -16.61
N TYR A 429 38.20 39.09 -16.78
CA TYR A 429 38.73 37.89 -16.09
C TYR A 429 38.91 38.07 -14.58
N GLY A 430 39.15 39.30 -14.11
CA GLY A 430 39.37 39.59 -12.69
C GLY A 430 38.16 39.36 -11.80
N LYS A 431 36.97 39.19 -12.41
CA LYS A 431 35.71 38.97 -11.69
C LYS A 431 35.43 37.49 -11.39
N TYR A 432 35.99 36.58 -12.18
CA TYR A 432 35.68 35.14 -12.13
C TYR A 432 36.84 34.27 -11.60
N LEU A 433 38.09 34.77 -11.63
CA LEU A 433 39.27 34.03 -11.20
C LEU A 433 40.10 34.89 -10.23
N LYS A 434 40.11 34.53 -8.94
CA LYS A 434 40.96 35.19 -7.93
C LYS A 434 42.38 34.57 -7.92
N GLY A 435 43.14 34.82 -8.99
CA GLY A 435 44.57 34.45 -9.09
C GLY A 435 45.34 35.50 -9.88
N ASP A 436 46.60 35.74 -9.52
CA ASP A 436 47.47 36.74 -10.17
C ASP A 436 47.97 36.24 -11.54
N PHE A 437 47.10 36.30 -12.53
CA PHE A 437 47.37 35.90 -13.91
C PHE A 437 48.15 36.95 -14.72
N LYS A 438 48.53 38.08 -14.09
CA LYS A 438 49.30 39.13 -14.76
C LYS A 438 50.66 38.62 -15.24
N SER A 439 51.22 37.61 -14.57
CA SER A 439 52.46 36.93 -14.97
C SER A 439 52.32 35.98 -16.18
N LEU A 440 51.10 35.56 -16.53
CA LEU A 440 50.83 34.64 -17.66
C LEU A 440 50.51 35.39 -18.96
N LEU A 441 50.05 36.64 -18.88
CA LEU A 441 49.71 37.49 -20.03
C LEU A 441 50.93 38.11 -20.74
N ASP A 442 52.08 38.26 -20.06
CA ASP A 442 53.29 38.85 -20.66
C ASP A 442 54.01 37.92 -21.64
N THR A 443 53.68 36.63 -21.63
CA THR A 443 54.06 35.73 -22.70
C THR A 443 52.96 35.71 -23.75
N LYS A 444 53.22 36.29 -24.94
CA LYS A 444 52.45 36.14 -26.20
C LYS A 444 52.34 34.68 -26.69
N LYS A 445 52.10 33.74 -25.78
CA LYS A 445 52.19 32.29 -25.98
C LYS A 445 51.14 31.49 -25.22
N LEU A 446 50.04 32.11 -24.78
CA LEU A 446 48.81 31.36 -24.54
C LEU A 446 47.99 31.29 -25.84
N ILE A 447 48.61 30.70 -26.85
CA ILE A 447 47.89 30.08 -27.97
C ILE A 447 47.81 28.60 -27.59
N GLY A 448 46.63 28.17 -27.16
CA GLY A 448 46.30 26.75 -26.95
C GLY A 448 46.82 26.17 -25.64
N LEU A 449 46.03 26.30 -24.57
CA LEU A 449 45.93 25.25 -23.55
C LEU A 449 44.66 25.37 -22.70
N ALA A 450 43.50 25.51 -23.35
CA ALA A 450 42.21 25.17 -22.79
C ALA A 450 41.25 24.96 -23.98
N LEU A 451 41.28 23.73 -24.49
CA LEU A 451 40.23 23.03 -25.25
C LEU A 451 39.48 23.82 -26.36
N ASN A 452 39.87 23.47 -27.60
CA ASN A 452 39.04 23.45 -28.80
C ASN A 452 38.00 24.57 -28.96
N VAL A 453 38.42 25.72 -29.48
CA VAL A 453 37.54 26.50 -30.36
C VAL A 453 38.36 26.86 -31.58
N GLU A 454 38.14 26.12 -32.67
CA GLU A 454 38.50 26.62 -33.99
C GLU A 454 37.79 27.97 -34.19
N ASN A 455 38.62 28.98 -34.39
CA ASN A 455 38.22 30.34 -34.66
C ASN A 455 37.53 30.38 -36.05
N VAL A 456 36.21 30.24 -36.09
CA VAL A 456 35.45 30.48 -37.32
C VAL A 456 35.18 31.98 -37.40
N GLN A 457 36.10 32.71 -38.01
CA GLN A 457 35.77 33.97 -38.68
C GLN A 457 35.62 33.71 -40.18
N ASN A 458 34.38 33.84 -40.64
CA ASN A 458 33.86 33.81 -42.02
C ASN A 458 33.87 32.47 -42.78
#